data_AF-A0A9J6ERJ3-F1
#
_entry.id   AF-A0A9J6ERJ3-F1
#
_cell.length_a   1.000
_cell.length_b   1.000
_cell.length_c   1.000
_cell.angle_alpha   90.00
_cell.angle_beta   90.00
_cell.angle_gamma   90.00
#
_symmetry.space_group_name_H-M   'P 1'
#
loop_
_entity.id
_entity.type
_entity.pdbx_description
1 polymer ?
#
loop_
_entity_poly.entity_id
_entity_poly.type
_entity_poly.pdbx_seq_one_letter_code
_entity_poly.pdbx_strand_id
1 'polypeptide(L)'
;MSEKELEFHEMGLDDRLLKAIAKLGWGKPTPIQEKAVPLILEGKDVLARARTGSGKTGGFCLPMIHRLMQYRTDQEPATRGIILAPTKELCAQIARCVSQLSGTWLRCVDVSGTADLAIQRPLLAERPAIVVGTPSRILAHLKAGHLTLKLEMLVIDEADLVLSFGHEQDLNELLTRLPNKCQTILTSATLSPDVLNLKRLALRNAVTLKLQEAEQDQQRLAQYVIRCEEDDKFALLCALFKLRLIVGKTLIFVTTVDRCFVVKLFLEQFGVRCCVLNSELPLASRALILNQFNEGRYEIMVASDEKGAEVQDKAPKKSKKRNQDPEYGVCRGLDFQNVANVINLDFPATVQAYQHRVGRTARGDRKGTALSLVKDREAHLLEAVQKVLPEGTLKPYLFRMEEIEPFRYRSKDAFRAVTRIAVREARLKEIKTEMLSSQKLQSFFEENPRERQLLRHDKALHIIKHQPHLKHCPDYIIPPTLQRSLQKEGATKAPQQPAKRPMTREAKNRKYGKKPRRNDPLQTFNCD
;
A
#
# COMPACT_ATOMS: atom_id res chain seq x y z
N MET A 1 -30.87 -20.87 -13.33
CA MET A 1 -30.19 -22.08 -12.84
C MET A 1 -29.04 -21.61 -11.97
N SER A 2 -29.03 -21.94 -10.68
CA SER A 2 -27.88 -21.63 -9.82
C SER A 2 -26.68 -22.43 -10.32
N GLU A 3 -25.68 -21.76 -10.90
CA GLU A 3 -24.38 -22.39 -11.18
C GLU A 3 -23.88 -22.97 -9.84
N LYS A 4 -23.66 -24.28 -9.82
CA LYS A 4 -23.18 -24.98 -8.63
C LYS A 4 -21.76 -24.47 -8.35
N GLU A 5 -21.58 -23.79 -7.20
CA GLU A 5 -20.27 -23.29 -6.77
C GLU A 5 -19.27 -24.47 -6.69
N LEU A 6 -18.19 -24.40 -7.45
CA LEU A 6 -17.16 -25.44 -7.53
C LEU A 6 -16.24 -25.34 -6.31
N GLU A 7 -16.08 -26.43 -5.55
CA GLU A 7 -15.13 -26.48 -4.42
C GLU A 7 -13.71 -26.89 -4.86
N PHE A 8 -12.69 -26.58 -4.06
CA PHE A 8 -11.29 -26.88 -4.41
C PHE A 8 -11.02 -28.36 -4.73
N HIS A 9 -11.69 -29.29 -4.02
CA HIS A 9 -11.53 -30.73 -4.25
C HIS A 9 -12.19 -31.21 -5.55
N GLU A 10 -13.18 -30.47 -6.06
CA GLU A 10 -13.85 -30.76 -7.33
C GLU A 10 -13.02 -30.27 -8.55
N MET A 11 -11.95 -29.50 -8.34
CA MET A 11 -11.10 -28.93 -9.40
C MET A 11 -10.03 -29.90 -9.94
N GLY A 12 -9.93 -31.12 -9.42
CA GLY A 12 -8.92 -32.11 -9.84
C GLY A 12 -7.49 -31.78 -9.44
N LEU A 13 -7.30 -31.04 -8.33
CA LEU A 13 -5.97 -30.72 -7.79
C LEU A 13 -5.35 -31.93 -7.07
N ASP A 14 -4.02 -31.91 -6.88
CA ASP A 14 -3.29 -32.97 -6.16
C ASP A 14 -3.63 -32.89 -4.66
N ASP A 15 -3.84 -34.04 -4.00
CA ASP A 15 -4.21 -34.12 -2.58
C ASP A 15 -3.25 -33.37 -1.65
N ARG A 16 -1.96 -33.32 -2.00
CA ARG A 16 -0.96 -32.59 -1.22
C ARG A 16 -1.21 -31.08 -1.29
N LEU A 17 -1.63 -30.59 -2.45
CA LEU A 17 -2.00 -29.19 -2.64
C LEU A 17 -3.30 -28.86 -1.91
N LEU A 18 -4.29 -29.75 -1.93
CA LEU A 18 -5.53 -29.59 -1.14
C LEU A 18 -5.25 -29.49 0.37
N LYS A 19 -4.32 -30.31 0.89
CA LYS A 19 -3.86 -30.20 2.29
C LYS A 19 -3.17 -28.86 2.58
N ALA A 20 -2.39 -28.34 1.63
CA ALA A 20 -1.75 -27.03 1.79
C ALA A 20 -2.79 -25.89 1.80
N ILE A 21 -3.78 -25.93 0.91
CA ILE A 21 -4.92 -24.99 0.87
C ILE A 21 -5.65 -24.99 2.21
N ALA A 22 -5.99 -26.16 2.74
CA ALA A 22 -6.65 -26.29 4.04
C ALA A 22 -5.80 -25.72 5.19
N LYS A 23 -4.48 -25.98 5.20
CA LYS A 23 -3.55 -25.43 6.20
C LYS A 23 -3.44 -23.91 6.15
N LEU A 24 -3.60 -23.31 4.97
CA LEU A 24 -3.63 -21.86 4.79
C LEU A 24 -5.00 -21.24 5.15
N GLY A 25 -5.99 -22.06 5.50
CA GLY A 25 -7.32 -21.61 5.89
C GLY A 25 -8.17 -21.12 4.71
N TRP A 26 -7.86 -21.56 3.49
CA TRP A 26 -8.65 -21.21 2.31
C TRP A 26 -9.90 -22.08 2.26
N GLY A 27 -11.03 -21.54 2.74
CA GLY A 27 -12.29 -22.28 2.84
C GLY A 27 -12.91 -22.58 1.47
N LYS A 28 -13.30 -21.54 0.74
CA LYS A 28 -13.89 -21.65 -0.61
C LYS A 28 -13.02 -20.96 -1.66
N PRO A 29 -12.99 -21.45 -2.90
CA PRO A 29 -12.30 -20.76 -3.98
C PRO A 29 -12.97 -19.43 -4.29
N THR A 30 -12.17 -18.43 -4.63
CA THR A 30 -12.71 -17.16 -5.10
C THR A 30 -13.27 -17.31 -6.51
N PRO A 31 -14.19 -16.42 -6.98
CA PRO A 31 -14.77 -16.54 -8.32
C PRO A 31 -13.74 -16.57 -9.46
N ILE A 32 -12.57 -15.94 -9.26
CA ILE A 32 -11.46 -16.03 -10.22
C ILE A 32 -10.74 -17.37 -10.16
N GLN A 33 -10.57 -17.95 -8.99
CA GLN A 33 -9.97 -19.27 -8.84
C GLN A 33 -10.87 -20.34 -9.45
N GLU A 34 -12.17 -20.28 -9.14
CA GLU A 34 -13.19 -21.20 -9.67
C GLU A 34 -13.19 -21.27 -11.19
N LYS A 35 -13.12 -20.12 -11.88
CA LYS A 35 -13.15 -20.08 -13.35
C LYS A 35 -11.77 -20.26 -13.98
N ALA A 36 -10.70 -19.75 -13.37
CA ALA A 36 -9.37 -19.79 -13.97
C ALA A 36 -8.66 -21.13 -13.77
N VAL A 37 -8.75 -21.73 -12.57
CA VAL A 37 -7.98 -22.94 -12.24
C VAL A 37 -8.27 -24.10 -13.21
N PRO A 38 -9.54 -24.48 -13.49
CA PRO A 38 -9.84 -25.56 -14.42
C PRO A 38 -9.33 -25.28 -15.85
N LEU A 39 -9.53 -24.05 -16.35
CA LEU A 39 -9.07 -23.65 -17.68
C LEU A 39 -7.55 -23.70 -17.82
N ILE A 40 -6.83 -23.31 -16.77
CA ILE A 40 -5.36 -23.38 -16.77
C ILE A 40 -4.89 -24.83 -16.71
N LEU A 41 -5.56 -25.71 -15.93
CA LEU A 41 -5.25 -27.15 -15.89
C LEU A 41 -5.48 -27.84 -17.24
N GLU A 42 -6.48 -27.41 -18.02
CA GLU A 42 -6.70 -27.86 -19.40
C GLU A 42 -5.59 -27.42 -20.38
N GLY A 43 -4.64 -26.58 -19.93
CA GLY A 43 -3.54 -26.09 -20.75
C GLY A 43 -3.87 -24.88 -21.61
N LYS A 44 -5.02 -24.22 -21.39
CA LYS A 44 -5.41 -23.01 -22.15
C LYS A 44 -4.64 -21.79 -21.67
N ASP A 45 -4.26 -20.92 -22.60
CA ASP A 45 -3.79 -19.58 -22.26
C ASP A 45 -4.96 -18.75 -21.70
N VAL A 46 -4.71 -17.95 -20.67
CA VAL A 46 -5.76 -17.20 -19.96
C VAL A 46 -5.39 -15.73 -19.81
N LEU A 47 -6.31 -14.85 -20.19
CA LEU A 47 -6.31 -13.44 -19.81
C LEU A 47 -7.37 -13.22 -18.72
N ALA A 48 -6.95 -13.05 -17.47
CA ALA A 48 -7.80 -12.85 -16.32
C ALA A 48 -7.89 -11.36 -15.94
N ARG A 49 -9.06 -10.75 -16.15
CA ARG A 49 -9.36 -9.41 -15.62
C ARG A 49 -10.03 -9.52 -14.25
N ALA A 50 -9.33 -9.12 -13.20
CA ALA A 50 -9.88 -9.04 -11.84
C ALA A 50 -9.16 -8.02 -10.96
N ARG A 51 -9.88 -7.43 -9.99
CA ARG A 51 -9.33 -6.44 -9.05
C ARG A 51 -8.21 -7.02 -8.18
N THR A 52 -7.37 -6.15 -7.64
CA THR A 52 -6.39 -6.52 -6.60
C THR A 52 -7.12 -7.13 -5.38
N GLY A 53 -6.57 -8.18 -4.79
CA GLY A 53 -7.18 -8.87 -3.66
C GLY A 53 -8.34 -9.83 -4.00
N SER A 54 -8.64 -10.08 -5.28
CA SER A 54 -9.64 -11.07 -5.72
C SER A 54 -9.17 -12.53 -5.65
N GLY A 55 -7.92 -12.77 -5.24
CA GLY A 55 -7.33 -14.12 -5.19
C GLY A 55 -6.66 -14.58 -6.49
N LYS A 56 -6.34 -13.65 -7.42
CA LYS A 56 -5.62 -13.92 -8.68
C LYS A 56 -4.38 -14.79 -8.49
N THR A 57 -3.58 -14.50 -7.46
CA THR A 57 -2.35 -15.25 -7.15
C THR A 57 -2.64 -16.73 -6.96
N GLY A 58 -3.64 -17.10 -6.17
CA GLY A 58 -4.06 -18.50 -6.05
C GLY A 58 -4.55 -19.09 -7.38
N GLY A 59 -5.23 -18.28 -8.19
CA GLY A 59 -5.79 -18.70 -9.48
C GLY A 59 -4.74 -19.19 -10.48
N PHE A 60 -3.54 -18.61 -10.49
CA PHE A 60 -2.43 -19.10 -11.35
C PHE A 60 -1.41 -19.96 -10.60
N CYS A 61 -1.17 -19.74 -9.29
CA CYS A 61 -0.20 -20.53 -8.53
C CYS A 61 -0.65 -21.98 -8.36
N LEU A 62 -1.93 -22.23 -8.07
CA LEU A 62 -2.46 -23.58 -7.86
C LEU A 62 -2.27 -24.49 -9.08
N PRO A 63 -2.75 -24.12 -10.29
CA PRO A 63 -2.58 -24.96 -11.46
C PRO A 63 -1.11 -25.03 -11.91
N MET A 64 -0.32 -23.96 -11.69
CA MET A 64 1.12 -23.99 -11.96
C MET A 64 1.83 -25.04 -11.10
N ILE A 65 1.62 -25.01 -9.78
CA ILE A 65 2.23 -25.97 -8.85
C ILE A 65 1.76 -27.39 -9.17
N HIS A 66 0.45 -27.60 -9.38
CA HIS A 66 -0.10 -28.91 -9.73
C HIS A 66 0.58 -29.50 -10.96
N ARG A 67 0.68 -28.74 -12.06
CA ARG A 67 1.30 -29.21 -13.30
C ARG A 67 2.79 -29.49 -13.12
N LEU A 68 3.51 -28.63 -12.40
CA LEU A 68 4.95 -28.82 -12.15
C LEU A 68 5.25 -30.01 -11.23
N MET A 69 4.32 -30.41 -10.36
CA MET A 69 4.44 -31.60 -9.51
C MET A 69 4.31 -32.92 -10.28
N GLN A 70 3.74 -32.92 -11.50
CA GLN A 70 3.60 -34.12 -12.32
C GLN A 70 4.90 -34.54 -13.00
N TYR A 71 5.90 -33.65 -13.04
CA TYR A 71 7.19 -33.97 -13.63
C TYR A 71 8.00 -34.88 -12.71
N ARG A 72 8.42 -36.01 -13.28
CA ARG A 72 9.19 -37.01 -12.56
C ARG A 72 10.58 -36.50 -12.20
N THR A 73 11.08 -36.97 -11.05
CA THR A 73 12.41 -36.68 -10.49
C THR A 73 13.59 -37.18 -11.34
N ASP A 74 13.34 -38.03 -12.34
CA ASP A 74 14.34 -38.57 -13.27
C ASP A 74 14.68 -37.61 -14.43
N GLN A 75 13.89 -36.54 -14.62
CA GLN A 75 14.20 -35.51 -15.61
C GLN A 75 15.23 -34.53 -15.07
N GLU A 76 16.14 -34.06 -15.93
CA GLU A 76 17.11 -33.04 -15.53
C GLU A 76 16.42 -31.83 -14.91
N PRO A 77 16.88 -31.37 -13.74
CA PRO A 77 16.31 -30.21 -13.08
C PRO A 77 16.51 -28.99 -13.97
N ALA A 78 15.45 -28.20 -14.14
CA ALA A 78 15.39 -27.00 -14.95
C ALA A 78 14.23 -26.12 -14.49
N THR A 79 14.30 -24.83 -14.80
CA THR A 79 13.21 -23.90 -14.53
C THR A 79 12.09 -24.11 -15.55
N ARG A 80 10.91 -24.44 -15.06
CA ARG A 80 9.69 -24.76 -15.85
C ARG A 80 8.58 -23.74 -15.68
N GLY A 81 8.58 -23.01 -14.56
CA GLY A 81 7.65 -21.89 -14.32
C GLY A 81 8.39 -20.56 -14.16
N ILE A 82 7.92 -19.53 -14.85
CA ILE A 82 8.35 -18.14 -14.62
C ILE A 82 7.13 -17.30 -14.26
N ILE A 83 7.24 -16.49 -13.20
CA ILE A 83 6.23 -15.51 -12.81
C ILE A 83 6.84 -14.11 -12.86
N LEU A 84 6.29 -13.26 -13.73
CA LEU A 84 6.64 -11.86 -13.87
C LEU A 84 5.66 -11.00 -13.07
N ALA A 85 6.19 -10.09 -12.27
CA ALA A 85 5.40 -9.09 -11.56
C ALA A 85 6.08 -7.70 -11.62
N PRO A 86 5.32 -6.60 -11.48
CA PRO A 86 5.82 -5.23 -11.67
C PRO A 86 6.81 -4.76 -10.60
N THR A 87 6.69 -5.23 -9.35
CA THR A 87 7.48 -4.73 -8.22
C THR A 87 8.14 -5.85 -7.45
N LYS A 88 9.21 -5.51 -6.71
CA LYS A 88 9.95 -6.47 -5.87
C LYS A 88 9.10 -7.00 -4.74
N GLU A 89 8.27 -6.12 -4.18
CA GLU A 89 7.36 -6.45 -3.09
C GLU A 89 6.30 -7.46 -3.55
N LEU A 90 5.73 -7.26 -4.74
CA LEU A 90 4.76 -8.20 -5.30
C LEU A 90 5.42 -9.54 -5.68
N CYS A 91 6.65 -9.51 -6.22
CA CYS A 91 7.43 -10.73 -6.44
C CYS A 91 7.63 -11.52 -5.14
N ALA A 92 8.02 -10.86 -4.05
CA ALA A 92 8.22 -11.49 -2.75
C ALA A 92 6.92 -12.07 -2.18
N GLN A 93 5.78 -11.37 -2.37
CA GLN A 93 4.46 -11.87 -1.97
C GLN A 93 4.08 -13.15 -2.74
N ILE A 94 4.27 -13.16 -4.06
CA ILE A 94 4.01 -14.32 -4.91
C ILE A 94 4.91 -15.48 -4.51
N ALA A 95 6.22 -15.25 -4.37
CA ALA A 95 7.18 -16.28 -3.99
C ALA A 95 6.85 -16.91 -2.62
N ARG A 96 6.37 -16.10 -1.66
CA ARG A 96 5.89 -16.59 -0.37
C ARG A 96 4.65 -17.46 -0.51
N CYS A 97 3.68 -17.04 -1.33
CA CYS A 97 2.47 -17.80 -1.63
C CYS A 97 2.81 -19.16 -2.26
N VAL A 98 3.68 -19.15 -3.28
CA VAL A 98 4.16 -20.38 -3.92
C VAL A 98 4.83 -21.29 -2.91
N SER A 99 5.75 -20.77 -2.08
CA SER A 99 6.47 -21.56 -1.07
C SER A 99 5.54 -22.17 -0.02
N GLN A 100 4.49 -21.44 0.36
CA GLN A 100 3.47 -21.92 1.30
C GLN A 100 2.60 -23.04 0.71
N LEU A 101 2.31 -22.98 -0.60
CA LEU A 101 1.51 -23.97 -1.31
C LEU A 101 2.30 -25.20 -1.74
N SER A 102 3.54 -25.02 -2.20
CA SER A 102 4.38 -26.10 -2.72
C SER A 102 5.17 -26.85 -1.65
N GLY A 103 5.24 -26.31 -0.43
CA GLY A 103 6.03 -26.89 0.66
C GLY A 103 7.46 -27.16 0.22
N THR A 104 7.93 -28.40 0.44
CA THR A 104 9.28 -28.85 0.04
C THR A 104 9.32 -29.55 -1.32
N TRP A 105 8.18 -29.64 -2.03
CA TRP A 105 8.08 -30.42 -3.28
C TRP A 105 8.64 -29.67 -4.48
N LEU A 106 8.47 -28.35 -4.51
CA LEU A 106 9.01 -27.49 -5.55
C LEU A 106 9.81 -26.35 -4.94
N ARG A 107 10.97 -26.09 -5.52
CA ARG A 107 11.79 -24.94 -5.16
C ARG A 107 11.36 -23.71 -5.97
N CYS A 108 11.07 -22.63 -5.25
CA CYS A 108 10.78 -21.31 -5.81
C CYS A 108 11.89 -20.32 -5.40
N VAL A 109 12.38 -19.52 -6.34
CA VAL A 109 13.39 -18.48 -6.07
C VAL A 109 12.90 -17.12 -6.57
N ASP A 110 12.99 -16.10 -5.73
CA ASP A 110 12.74 -14.71 -6.09
C ASP A 110 14.05 -14.01 -6.49
N VAL A 111 14.11 -13.50 -7.72
CA VAL A 111 15.26 -12.76 -8.27
C VAL A 111 15.03 -11.25 -8.36
N SER A 112 13.88 -10.75 -7.88
CA SER A 112 13.50 -9.33 -7.97
C SER A 112 14.34 -8.39 -7.10
N GLY A 113 15.04 -8.93 -6.08
CA GLY A 113 15.87 -8.20 -5.13
C GLY A 113 16.90 -7.25 -5.76
N THR A 114 17.45 -6.31 -4.98
CA THR A 114 18.53 -5.39 -5.41
C THR A 114 19.91 -6.03 -5.39
N ALA A 115 20.03 -7.28 -4.92
CA ALA A 115 21.29 -7.99 -4.84
C ALA A 115 21.97 -8.09 -6.22
N ASP A 116 23.30 -8.15 -6.22
CA ASP A 116 24.04 -8.37 -7.45
C ASP A 116 23.66 -9.72 -8.09
N LEU A 117 23.68 -9.78 -9.42
CA LEU A 117 23.40 -11.00 -10.18
C LEU A 117 24.35 -12.14 -9.78
N ALA A 118 25.58 -11.79 -9.38
CA ALA A 118 26.59 -12.74 -8.89
C ALA A 118 26.15 -13.47 -7.62
N ILE A 119 25.42 -12.81 -6.71
CA ILE A 119 24.92 -13.40 -5.46
C ILE A 119 23.75 -14.35 -5.74
N GLN A 120 22.95 -14.06 -6.76
CA GLN A 120 21.79 -14.88 -7.15
C GLN A 120 22.18 -16.06 -8.04
N ARG A 121 23.37 -16.04 -8.66
CA ARG A 121 23.86 -17.11 -9.53
C ARG A 121 23.91 -18.49 -8.83
N PRO A 122 24.46 -18.65 -7.60
CA PRO A 122 24.42 -19.93 -6.89
C PRO A 122 22.98 -20.44 -6.66
N LEU A 123 22.04 -19.56 -6.31
CA LEU A 123 20.64 -19.94 -6.07
C LEU A 123 19.97 -20.47 -7.33
N LEU A 124 20.29 -19.91 -8.50
CA LEU A 124 19.79 -20.35 -9.79
C LEU A 124 20.54 -21.58 -10.32
N ALA A 125 21.80 -21.78 -9.92
CA ALA A 125 22.57 -22.98 -10.25
C ALA A 125 21.97 -24.25 -9.63
N GLU A 126 21.21 -24.11 -8.53
CA GLU A 126 20.40 -25.20 -7.95
C GLU A 126 19.14 -25.52 -8.77
N ARG A 127 18.92 -24.83 -9.90
CA ARG A 127 17.88 -25.08 -10.90
C ARG A 127 16.47 -25.15 -10.30
N PRO A 128 15.99 -24.06 -9.67
CA PRO A 128 14.65 -24.01 -9.09
C PRO A 128 13.57 -24.25 -10.15
N ALA A 129 12.51 -24.97 -9.77
CA ALA A 129 11.39 -25.27 -10.64
C ALA A 129 10.62 -24.00 -11.06
N ILE A 130 10.49 -23.05 -10.14
CA ILE A 130 9.79 -21.77 -10.32
C ILE A 130 10.75 -20.61 -10.03
N VAL A 131 10.78 -19.62 -10.92
CA VAL A 131 11.49 -18.35 -10.70
C VAL A 131 10.48 -17.19 -10.76
N VAL A 132 10.52 -16.33 -9.75
CA VAL A 132 9.70 -15.12 -9.66
C VAL A 132 10.59 -13.89 -9.78
N GLY A 133 10.17 -12.87 -10.52
CA GLY A 133 10.96 -11.66 -10.65
C GLY A 133 10.31 -10.57 -11.49
N THR A 134 10.95 -9.40 -11.55
CA THR A 134 10.57 -8.35 -12.49
C THR A 134 11.10 -8.67 -13.89
N PRO A 135 10.45 -8.20 -14.98
CA PRO A 135 10.89 -8.52 -16.34
C PRO A 135 12.35 -8.17 -16.61
N SER A 136 12.81 -6.98 -16.17
CA SER A 136 14.20 -6.55 -16.34
C SER A 136 15.20 -7.48 -15.64
N ARG A 137 14.87 -7.98 -14.44
CA ARG A 137 15.77 -8.84 -13.66
C ARG A 137 15.87 -10.23 -14.25
N ILE A 138 14.74 -10.80 -14.66
CA ILE A 138 14.73 -12.11 -15.32
C ILE A 138 15.45 -12.04 -16.67
N LEU A 139 15.23 -10.97 -17.44
CA LEU A 139 15.95 -10.73 -18.69
C LEU A 139 17.46 -10.65 -18.47
N ALA A 140 17.91 -9.95 -17.42
CA ALA A 140 19.33 -9.84 -17.08
C ALA A 140 19.95 -11.22 -16.75
N HIS A 141 19.27 -12.04 -15.95
CA HIS A 141 19.71 -13.42 -15.67
C HIS A 141 19.76 -14.30 -16.90
N LEU A 142 18.79 -14.13 -17.81
CA LEU A 142 18.73 -14.88 -19.05
C LEU A 142 19.84 -14.47 -20.03
N LYS A 143 20.14 -13.17 -20.14
CA LYS A 143 21.28 -12.64 -20.91
C LYS A 143 22.63 -13.13 -20.36
N ALA A 144 22.74 -13.26 -19.04
CA ALA A 144 23.94 -13.76 -18.38
C ALA A 144 24.08 -15.30 -18.42
N GLY A 145 23.11 -16.03 -18.98
CA GLY A 145 23.14 -17.50 -19.03
C GLY A 145 22.98 -18.17 -17.67
N HIS A 146 22.40 -17.49 -16.68
CA HIS A 146 22.22 -18.01 -15.32
C HIS A 146 21.00 -18.95 -15.18
N LEU A 147 20.10 -18.97 -16.18
CA LEU A 147 18.86 -19.75 -16.14
C LEU A 147 18.90 -20.88 -17.18
N THR A 148 18.65 -22.11 -16.72
CA THR A 148 18.41 -23.27 -17.59
C THR A 148 16.90 -23.46 -17.73
N LEU A 149 16.36 -23.17 -18.92
CA LEU A 149 14.92 -23.17 -19.16
C LEU A 149 14.44 -24.46 -19.84
N LYS A 150 13.43 -25.10 -19.24
CA LYS A 150 12.49 -26.03 -19.90
C LYS A 150 11.08 -25.49 -19.66
N LEU A 151 10.88 -24.22 -20.04
CA LEU A 151 9.70 -23.44 -19.66
C LEU A 151 8.41 -24.04 -20.20
N GLU A 152 7.44 -24.22 -19.33
CA GLU A 152 6.11 -24.74 -19.66
C GLU A 152 5.01 -23.74 -19.33
N MET A 153 5.22 -22.91 -18.30
CA MET A 153 4.27 -21.87 -17.93
C MET A 153 4.95 -20.53 -17.69
N LEU A 154 4.40 -19.50 -18.31
CA LEU A 154 4.72 -18.10 -18.08
C LEU A 154 3.51 -17.40 -17.47
N VAL A 155 3.69 -16.73 -16.33
CA VAL A 155 2.69 -15.86 -15.74
C VAL A 155 3.16 -14.41 -15.82
N ILE A 156 2.28 -13.52 -16.25
CA ILE A 156 2.47 -12.07 -16.18
C ILE A 156 1.36 -11.51 -15.27
N ASP A 157 1.71 -11.23 -14.02
CA ASP A 157 0.79 -10.73 -13.00
C ASP A 157 0.76 -9.19 -13.01
N GLU A 158 -0.43 -8.61 -12.85
CA GLU A 158 -0.68 -7.16 -12.92
C GLU A 158 -0.05 -6.51 -14.17
N ALA A 159 -0.38 -7.02 -15.36
CA ALA A 159 0.30 -6.62 -16.59
C ALA A 159 0.11 -5.14 -16.96
N ASP A 160 -1.03 -4.54 -16.60
CA ASP A 160 -1.23 -3.09 -16.71
C ASP A 160 -0.17 -2.32 -15.92
N LEU A 161 0.15 -2.79 -14.71
CA LEU A 161 1.23 -2.23 -13.93
C LEU A 161 2.60 -2.52 -14.56
N VAL A 162 2.87 -3.75 -15.00
CA VAL A 162 4.15 -4.09 -15.65
C VAL A 162 4.49 -3.12 -16.79
N LEU A 163 3.49 -2.80 -17.62
CA LEU A 163 3.63 -1.83 -18.71
C LEU A 163 3.84 -0.40 -18.16
N SER A 164 3.12 -0.02 -17.12
CA SER A 164 3.24 1.31 -16.49
C SER A 164 4.60 1.58 -15.84
N PHE A 165 5.26 0.55 -15.29
CA PHE A 165 6.57 0.66 -14.64
C PHE A 165 7.74 0.71 -15.65
N GLY A 166 7.45 0.85 -16.95
CA GLY A 166 8.46 0.99 -17.99
C GLY A 166 9.15 -0.32 -18.37
N HIS A 167 8.63 -1.47 -17.92
CA HIS A 167 9.19 -2.78 -18.26
C HIS A 167 8.80 -3.28 -19.65
N GLU A 168 8.08 -2.49 -20.46
CA GLU A 168 7.57 -2.91 -21.77
C GLU A 168 8.69 -3.39 -22.71
N GLN A 169 9.80 -2.64 -22.79
CA GLN A 169 10.93 -2.99 -23.66
C GLN A 169 11.59 -4.29 -23.20
N ASP A 170 11.86 -4.40 -21.91
CA ASP A 170 12.46 -5.60 -21.32
C ASP A 170 11.53 -6.81 -21.44
N LEU A 171 10.22 -6.61 -21.28
CA LEU A 171 9.21 -7.66 -21.42
C LEU A 171 9.15 -8.16 -22.87
N ASN A 172 9.11 -7.25 -23.85
CA ASN A 172 9.12 -7.62 -25.26
C ASN A 172 10.40 -8.38 -25.64
N GLU A 173 11.57 -7.92 -25.18
CA GLU A 173 12.82 -8.65 -25.40
C GLU A 173 12.81 -10.02 -24.72
N LEU A 174 12.33 -10.09 -23.47
CA LEU A 174 12.20 -11.34 -22.73
C LEU A 174 11.31 -12.34 -23.46
N LEU A 175 10.14 -11.92 -23.95
CA LEU A 175 9.22 -12.78 -24.70
C LEU A 175 9.85 -13.35 -25.98
N THR A 176 10.73 -12.60 -26.66
CA THR A 176 11.44 -13.11 -27.85
C THR A 176 12.50 -14.17 -27.54
N ARG A 177 13.00 -14.21 -26.30
CA ARG A 177 14.03 -15.17 -25.86
C ARG A 177 13.43 -16.40 -25.17
N LEU A 178 12.17 -16.33 -24.75
CA LEU A 178 11.50 -17.46 -24.10
C LEU A 178 11.08 -18.52 -25.13
N PRO A 179 10.98 -19.80 -24.73
CA PRO A 179 10.53 -20.87 -25.62
C PRO A 179 9.12 -20.63 -26.16
N ASN A 180 8.94 -20.84 -27.46
CA ASN A 180 7.66 -20.71 -28.14
C ASN A 180 6.61 -21.74 -27.69
N LYS A 181 6.92 -22.79 -26.93
CA LYS A 181 5.96 -23.82 -26.51
C LYS A 181 5.74 -23.77 -24.99
N CYS A 182 5.23 -22.63 -24.49
CA CYS A 182 4.78 -22.50 -23.11
C CYS A 182 3.33 -21.98 -23.06
N GLN A 183 2.59 -22.39 -22.03
CA GLN A 183 1.29 -21.83 -21.69
C GLN A 183 1.50 -20.48 -21.02
N THR A 184 0.77 -19.46 -21.45
CA THR A 184 0.89 -18.11 -20.89
C THR A 184 -0.39 -17.71 -20.17
N ILE A 185 -0.22 -17.13 -18.99
CA ILE A 185 -1.32 -16.61 -18.16
C ILE A 185 -1.03 -15.13 -17.91
N LEU A 186 -1.95 -14.27 -18.29
CA LEU A 186 -1.88 -12.85 -18.05
C LEU A 186 -2.98 -12.46 -17.08
N THR A 187 -2.63 -11.76 -16.00
CA THR A 187 -3.61 -11.14 -15.11
C THR A 187 -3.49 -9.62 -15.18
N SER A 188 -4.60 -8.92 -15.04
CA SER A 188 -4.62 -7.46 -15.02
C SER A 188 -5.87 -6.95 -14.30
N ALA A 189 -5.80 -5.80 -13.66
CA ALA A 189 -7.00 -5.13 -13.16
C ALA A 189 -7.79 -4.48 -14.31
N THR A 190 -7.08 -3.98 -15.32
CA THR A 190 -7.64 -3.23 -16.44
C THR A 190 -7.41 -3.92 -17.79
N LEU A 191 -8.21 -3.56 -18.79
CA LEU A 191 -8.04 -3.99 -20.18
C LEU A 191 -7.72 -2.76 -21.06
N SER A 192 -6.59 -2.12 -20.77
CA SER A 192 -6.10 -1.01 -21.60
C SER A 192 -5.70 -1.51 -23.00
N PRO A 193 -5.61 -0.61 -24.00
CA PRO A 193 -5.10 -0.96 -25.32
C PRO A 193 -3.73 -1.64 -25.27
N ASP A 194 -2.86 -1.23 -24.35
CA ASP A 194 -1.52 -1.80 -24.19
C ASP A 194 -1.56 -3.23 -23.64
N VAL A 195 -2.45 -3.51 -22.67
CA VAL A 195 -2.68 -4.89 -22.19
C VAL A 195 -3.26 -5.77 -23.31
N LEU A 196 -4.12 -5.22 -24.16
CA LEU A 196 -4.65 -5.94 -25.33
C LEU A 196 -3.58 -6.17 -26.40
N ASN A 197 -2.62 -5.26 -26.56
CA ASN A 197 -1.46 -5.46 -27.43
C ASN A 197 -0.54 -6.55 -26.86
N LEU A 198 -0.27 -6.51 -25.55
CA LEU A 198 0.50 -7.55 -24.86
C LEU A 198 -0.20 -8.91 -24.95
N LYS A 199 -1.53 -8.96 -24.88
CA LYS A 199 -2.31 -10.19 -25.13
C LYS A 199 -1.98 -10.77 -26.50
N ARG A 200 -1.93 -9.96 -27.56
CA ARG A 200 -1.62 -10.42 -28.92
C ARG A 200 -0.18 -10.92 -29.07
N LEU A 201 0.75 -10.36 -28.28
CA LEU A 201 2.17 -10.72 -28.32
C LEU A 201 2.47 -11.99 -27.51
N ALA A 202 1.90 -12.12 -26.30
CA ALA A 202 2.28 -13.13 -25.32
C ALA A 202 1.37 -14.37 -25.31
N LEU A 203 0.10 -14.24 -25.71
CA LEU A 203 -0.92 -15.30 -25.56
C LEU A 203 -1.36 -15.87 -26.92
N ARG A 204 -1.78 -17.14 -26.94
CA ARG A 204 -2.27 -17.86 -28.13
C ARG A 204 -3.65 -18.46 -27.88
N ASN A 205 -4.63 -18.10 -28.71
CA ASN A 205 -6.02 -18.57 -28.58
C ASN A 205 -6.57 -18.48 -27.14
N ALA A 206 -6.21 -17.41 -26.42
CA ALA A 206 -6.47 -17.30 -25.00
C ALA A 206 -7.92 -17.04 -24.64
N VAL A 207 -8.38 -17.70 -23.58
CA VAL A 207 -9.67 -17.44 -22.95
C VAL A 207 -9.57 -16.15 -22.15
N THR A 208 -10.47 -15.19 -22.42
CA THR A 208 -10.52 -13.93 -21.68
C THR A 208 -11.61 -14.01 -20.61
N LEU A 209 -11.19 -14.15 -19.35
CA LEU A 209 -12.07 -14.13 -18.19
C LEU A 209 -12.31 -12.69 -17.76
N LYS A 210 -13.55 -12.23 -17.93
CA LYS A 210 -14.03 -10.94 -17.41
C LYS A 210 -15.00 -11.23 -16.28
N LEU A 211 -14.49 -11.22 -15.05
CA LEU A 211 -15.37 -11.31 -13.90
C LEU A 211 -16.09 -9.98 -13.72
N GLN A 212 -17.41 -10.03 -13.85
CA GLN A 212 -18.27 -8.93 -13.43
C GLN A 212 -18.39 -8.98 -11.91
N GLU A 213 -18.43 -7.81 -11.28
CA GLU A 213 -18.64 -7.69 -9.85
C GLU A 213 -20.02 -8.25 -9.51
N ALA A 214 -20.11 -9.16 -8.53
CA ALA A 214 -21.41 -9.54 -8.00
C ALA A 214 -22.02 -8.31 -7.29
N GLU A 215 -23.32 -8.07 -7.43
CA GLU A 215 -24.03 -6.97 -6.74
C GLU A 215 -23.82 -7.02 -5.21
N GLN A 216 -23.56 -8.20 -4.65
CA GLN A 216 -23.22 -8.39 -3.23
C GLN A 216 -21.88 -7.74 -2.82
N ASP A 217 -20.91 -7.56 -3.73
CA ASP A 217 -19.66 -6.84 -3.45
C ASP A 217 -19.91 -5.32 -3.30
N GLN A 218 -20.93 -4.78 -3.98
CA GLN A 218 -21.34 -3.37 -3.80
C GLN A 218 -21.91 -3.12 -2.40
N GLN A 219 -22.47 -4.14 -1.75
CA GLN A 219 -22.95 -4.04 -0.37
C GLN A 219 -21.82 -4.11 0.68
N ARG A 220 -20.61 -4.56 0.33
CA ARG A 220 -19.46 -4.61 1.26
C ARG A 220 -18.81 -3.23 1.45
N LEU A 221 -18.88 -2.39 0.42
CA LEU A 221 -18.31 -1.05 0.42
C LEU A 221 -19.41 0.00 0.57
N ALA A 222 -19.54 0.58 1.76
CA ALA A 222 -20.45 1.70 1.99
C ALA A 222 -19.81 3.00 1.46
N GLN A 223 -20.44 3.65 0.49
CA GLN A 223 -19.92 4.88 -0.12
C GLN A 223 -20.82 6.05 0.25
N TYR A 224 -20.23 7.03 0.93
CA TYR A 224 -20.92 8.21 1.45
C TYR A 224 -20.38 9.48 0.81
N VAL A 225 -21.27 10.44 0.58
CA VAL A 225 -20.94 11.75 0.02
C VAL A 225 -21.43 12.85 0.96
N ILE A 226 -20.55 13.78 1.28
CA ILE A 226 -20.87 15.01 2.01
C ILE A 226 -20.54 16.20 1.11
N ARG A 227 -21.54 17.04 0.83
CA ARG A 227 -21.34 18.32 0.17
C ARG A 227 -20.92 19.34 1.21
N CYS A 228 -19.74 19.94 1.05
CA CYS A 228 -19.19 20.88 2.01
C CYS A 228 -18.08 21.74 1.40
N GLU A 229 -17.92 22.94 1.96
CA GLU A 229 -16.88 23.88 1.58
C GLU A 229 -15.54 23.57 2.24
N GLU A 230 -14.48 24.26 1.81
CA GLU A 230 -13.10 23.95 2.21
C GLU A 230 -12.88 24.00 3.73
N ASP A 231 -13.41 25.01 4.41
CA ASP A 231 -13.31 25.15 5.87
C ASP A 231 -13.99 23.98 6.61
N ASP A 232 -15.08 23.48 6.04
CA ASP A 232 -15.88 22.40 6.62
C ASP A 232 -15.20 21.06 6.48
N LYS A 233 -14.43 20.85 5.40
CA LYS A 233 -13.67 19.61 5.21
C LYS A 233 -12.75 19.32 6.40
N PHE A 234 -12.05 20.34 6.90
CA PHE A 234 -11.13 20.19 8.03
C PHE A 234 -11.86 20.10 9.37
N ALA A 235 -12.98 20.80 9.54
CA ALA A 235 -13.84 20.65 10.71
C ALA A 235 -14.40 19.23 10.82
N LEU A 236 -14.93 18.68 9.71
CA LEU A 236 -15.40 17.31 9.60
C LEU A 236 -14.27 16.32 9.87
N LEU A 237 -13.11 16.48 9.24
CA LEU A 237 -11.96 15.60 9.46
C LEU A 237 -11.56 15.56 10.95
N CYS A 238 -11.51 16.72 11.59
CA CYS A 238 -11.21 16.82 13.02
C CYS A 238 -12.29 16.12 13.86
N ALA A 239 -13.58 16.38 13.60
CA ALA A 239 -14.69 15.77 14.31
C ALA A 239 -14.70 14.24 14.15
N LEU A 240 -14.50 13.72 12.94
CA LEU A 240 -14.47 12.28 12.65
C LEU A 240 -13.43 11.54 13.50
N PHE A 241 -12.21 12.08 13.60
CA PHE A 241 -11.15 11.46 14.41
C PHE A 241 -11.28 11.74 15.91
N LYS A 242 -11.65 12.96 16.31
CA LYS A 242 -11.72 13.35 17.73
C LYS A 242 -12.90 12.75 18.46
N LEU A 243 -14.03 12.65 17.78
CA LEU A 243 -15.23 12.00 18.29
C LEU A 243 -15.25 10.49 17.99
N ARG A 244 -14.18 9.95 17.40
CA ARG A 244 -14.03 8.52 17.04
C ARG A 244 -15.20 7.97 16.23
N LEU A 245 -15.75 8.78 15.32
CA LEU A 245 -16.85 8.38 14.45
C LEU A 245 -16.41 7.37 13.38
N ILE A 246 -15.10 7.32 13.12
CA ILE A 246 -14.47 6.35 12.24
C ILE A 246 -13.47 5.52 13.05
N VAL A 247 -13.50 4.21 12.83
CA VAL A 247 -12.67 3.23 13.54
C VAL A 247 -11.87 2.43 12.53
N GLY A 248 -10.62 2.13 12.88
CA GLY A 248 -9.71 1.33 12.07
C GLY A 248 -8.86 2.15 11.09
N LYS A 249 -8.03 1.45 10.32
CA LYS A 249 -7.05 2.08 9.44
C LYS A 249 -7.73 2.93 8.36
N THR A 250 -7.26 4.16 8.23
CA THR A 250 -7.87 5.17 7.37
C THR A 250 -6.85 5.71 6.37
N LEU A 251 -7.23 5.70 5.09
CA LEU A 251 -6.45 6.28 4.00
C LEU A 251 -7.13 7.56 3.50
N ILE A 252 -6.44 8.69 3.60
CA ILE A 252 -6.94 10.01 3.20
C ILE A 252 -6.29 10.41 1.88
N PHE A 253 -7.10 10.68 0.87
CA PHE A 253 -6.65 11.15 -0.43
C PHE A 253 -6.82 12.66 -0.59
N VAL A 254 -5.76 13.31 -1.07
CA VAL A 254 -5.72 14.72 -1.44
C VAL A 254 -5.16 14.89 -2.85
N THR A 255 -5.31 16.08 -3.43
CA THR A 255 -4.83 16.36 -4.79
C THR A 255 -3.32 16.50 -4.88
N THR A 256 -2.69 17.24 -3.96
CA THR A 256 -1.26 17.62 -4.07
C THR A 256 -0.42 17.17 -2.88
N VAL A 257 0.89 17.05 -3.11
CA VAL A 257 1.88 16.71 -2.06
C VAL A 257 1.88 17.74 -0.94
N ASP A 258 1.89 19.04 -1.26
CA ASP A 258 1.85 20.10 -0.25
C ASP A 258 0.61 20.00 0.63
N ARG A 259 -0.52 19.60 0.05
CA ARG A 259 -1.76 19.40 0.78
C ARG A 259 -1.70 18.18 1.69
N CYS A 260 -0.92 17.13 1.38
CA CYS A 260 -0.66 16.04 2.31
C CYS A 260 -0.03 16.56 3.60
N PHE A 261 0.96 17.45 3.48
CA PHE A 261 1.62 18.08 4.63
C PHE A 261 0.70 19.05 5.37
N VAL A 262 -0.15 19.81 4.68
CA VAL A 262 -1.18 20.64 5.33
C VAL A 262 -2.07 19.77 6.22
N VAL A 263 -2.58 18.64 5.71
CA VAL A 263 -3.43 17.72 6.48
C VAL A 263 -2.65 17.11 7.65
N LYS A 264 -1.39 16.69 7.43
CA LYS A 264 -0.54 16.14 8.49
C LYS A 264 -0.33 17.14 9.63
N LEU A 265 0.13 18.34 9.32
CA LEU A 265 0.41 19.39 10.30
C LEU A 265 -0.87 19.83 11.02
N PHE A 266 -2.00 19.89 10.31
CA PHE A 266 -3.30 20.18 10.90
C PHE A 266 -3.72 19.11 11.91
N LEU A 267 -3.70 17.83 11.53
CA LEU A 267 -4.06 16.71 12.41
C LEU A 267 -3.14 16.61 13.63
N GLU A 268 -1.86 16.94 13.47
CA GLU A 268 -0.89 17.00 14.56
C GLU A 268 -1.22 18.08 15.60
N GLN A 269 -1.84 19.21 15.24
CA GLN A 269 -2.34 20.19 16.22
C GLN A 269 -3.39 19.59 17.15
N PHE A 270 -4.17 18.66 16.63
CA PHE A 270 -5.14 17.89 17.39
C PHE A 270 -4.51 16.62 18.01
N GLY A 271 -3.20 16.39 17.88
CA GLY A 271 -2.55 15.18 18.41
C GLY A 271 -2.96 13.89 17.71
N VAL A 272 -3.49 13.99 16.48
CA VAL A 272 -3.78 12.85 15.62
C VAL A 272 -2.56 12.62 14.73
N ARG A 273 -1.89 11.47 14.91
CA ARG A 273 -0.67 11.15 14.16
C ARG A 273 -1.03 10.48 12.84
N CYS A 274 -0.40 10.91 11.76
CA CYS A 274 -0.52 10.28 10.45
C CYS A 274 0.82 10.27 9.72
N CYS A 275 0.98 9.32 8.79
CA CYS A 275 2.11 9.29 7.86
C CYS A 275 1.69 9.85 6.50
N VAL A 276 2.64 10.43 5.76
CA VAL A 276 2.40 10.95 4.41
C VAL A 276 3.08 10.03 3.41
N LEU A 277 2.32 9.58 2.41
CA LEU A 277 2.85 8.88 1.26
C LEU A 277 3.01 9.88 0.11
N ASN A 278 4.25 10.31 -0.12
CA ASN A 278 4.62 11.30 -1.12
C ASN A 278 5.28 10.62 -2.33
N SER A 279 4.93 11.10 -3.53
CA SER A 279 5.48 10.71 -4.83
C SER A 279 6.95 11.05 -5.04
N GLU A 280 7.41 12.11 -4.37
CA GLU A 280 8.77 12.63 -4.47
C GLU A 280 9.77 11.83 -3.65
N LEU A 281 9.28 10.93 -2.77
CA LEU A 281 10.12 10.06 -2.00
C LEU A 281 10.61 8.87 -2.85
N PRO A 282 11.86 8.44 -2.67
CA PRO A 282 12.37 7.22 -3.29
C PRO A 282 11.47 6.01 -3.04
N LEU A 283 11.49 5.05 -3.96
CA LEU A 283 10.64 3.86 -3.90
C LEU A 283 10.83 3.08 -2.57
N ALA A 284 12.06 2.97 -2.08
CA ALA A 284 12.38 2.27 -0.82
C ALA A 284 11.73 2.93 0.40
N SER A 285 11.72 4.26 0.47
CA SER A 285 11.09 5.03 1.55
C SER A 285 9.58 4.93 1.50
N ARG A 286 9.00 4.96 0.29
CA ARG A 286 7.56 4.69 0.09
C ARG A 286 7.17 3.29 0.57
N ALA A 287 7.97 2.28 0.26
CA ALA A 287 7.76 0.90 0.74
C ALA A 287 7.88 0.81 2.27
N LEU A 288 8.84 1.51 2.89
CA LEU A 288 8.98 1.57 4.34
C LEU A 288 7.74 2.21 5.01
N ILE A 289 7.26 3.34 4.49
CA ILE A 289 6.07 4.02 5.01
C ILE A 289 4.83 3.12 4.89
N LEU A 290 4.68 2.45 3.74
CA LEU A 290 3.61 1.48 3.52
C LEU A 290 3.67 0.32 4.53
N ASN A 291 4.87 -0.22 4.78
CA ASN A 291 5.05 -1.28 5.78
C ASN A 291 4.69 -0.82 7.19
N GLN A 292 5.10 0.40 7.59
CA GLN A 292 4.74 0.96 8.91
C GLN A 292 3.22 1.10 9.08
N PHE A 293 2.51 1.47 8.02
CA PHE A 293 1.05 1.51 8.02
C PHE A 293 0.42 0.11 8.04
N ASN A 294 0.95 -0.83 7.25
CA ASN A 294 0.48 -2.21 7.21
C ASN A 294 0.70 -2.94 8.56
N GLU A 295 1.81 -2.66 9.25
CA GLU A 295 2.11 -3.12 10.62
C GLU A 295 1.25 -2.44 11.70
N GLY A 296 0.57 -1.34 11.38
CA GLY A 296 -0.27 -0.61 12.34
C GLY A 296 0.49 0.38 13.23
N ARG A 297 1.73 0.75 12.89
CA ARG A 297 2.45 1.85 13.58
C ARG A 297 1.75 3.20 13.36
N TYR A 298 1.13 3.35 12.18
CA TYR A 298 0.23 4.44 11.86
C TYR A 298 -1.13 3.87 11.45
N GLU A 299 -2.19 4.40 12.07
CA GLU A 299 -3.56 4.06 11.70
C GLU A 299 -4.07 4.94 10.56
N ILE A 300 -3.45 6.11 10.35
CA ILE A 300 -3.88 7.10 9.35
C ILE A 300 -2.72 7.36 8.39
N MET A 301 -3.00 7.24 7.09
CA MET A 301 -2.09 7.63 6.02
C MET A 301 -2.75 8.69 5.15
N VAL A 302 -2.01 9.73 4.80
CA VAL A 302 -2.40 10.75 3.83
C VAL A 302 -1.59 10.54 2.56
N ALA A 303 -2.25 10.50 1.41
CA ALA A 303 -1.60 10.27 0.12
C ALA A 303 -2.14 11.21 -0.96
N SER A 304 -1.27 11.58 -1.91
CA SER A 304 -1.67 12.33 -3.10
C SER A 304 -1.67 11.43 -4.33
N ASP A 305 -2.51 11.78 -5.31
CA ASP A 305 -2.48 11.17 -6.64
C ASP A 305 -1.50 11.87 -7.60
N GLU A 306 -0.89 12.99 -7.16
CA GLU A 306 0.06 13.78 -7.94
C GLU A 306 1.28 12.96 -8.35
N LYS A 307 1.61 12.94 -9.64
CA LYS A 307 2.81 12.30 -10.18
C LYS A 307 4.05 12.97 -9.55
N GLY A 308 5.00 12.17 -9.08
CA GLY A 308 6.32 12.68 -8.73
C GLY A 308 7.02 13.12 -10.00
N ALA A 309 7.69 14.27 -9.98
CA ALA A 309 8.60 14.63 -11.05
C ALA A 309 9.74 13.60 -11.06
N GLU A 310 9.70 12.65 -11.99
CA GLU A 310 10.86 11.81 -12.26
C GLU A 310 12.01 12.74 -12.64
N VAL A 311 13.11 12.66 -11.89
CA VAL A 311 14.34 13.37 -12.20
C VAL A 311 14.81 12.84 -13.56
N GLN A 312 14.54 13.61 -14.61
CA GLN A 312 15.18 13.43 -15.90
C GLN A 312 16.65 13.75 -15.70
N ASP A 313 17.49 12.73 -15.55
CA ASP A 313 18.92 12.87 -15.77
C ASP A 313 19.11 13.42 -17.19
N LYS A 314 19.46 14.71 -17.28
CA LYS A 314 19.65 15.41 -18.54
C LYS A 314 20.93 14.90 -19.22
N ALA A 315 20.80 13.84 -20.02
CA ALA A 315 21.68 13.62 -21.16
C ALA A 315 20.99 14.17 -22.43
N PRO A 316 21.67 14.95 -23.29
CA PRO A 316 21.02 15.62 -24.40
C PRO A 316 20.91 14.66 -25.59
N LYS A 317 19.72 14.06 -25.82
CA LYS A 317 19.39 13.51 -27.15
C LYS A 317 17.94 13.77 -27.54
N LYS A 318 17.78 14.44 -28.69
CA LYS A 318 16.54 14.68 -29.42
C LYS A 318 15.83 13.34 -29.68
N SER A 319 14.73 13.06 -28.99
CA SER A 319 13.78 12.03 -29.38
C SER A 319 12.35 12.54 -29.16
N LYS A 320 11.48 12.21 -30.12
CA LYS A 320 10.11 12.74 -30.27
C LYS A 320 9.30 12.58 -28.98
N LYS A 321 8.64 13.66 -28.55
CA LYS A 321 7.59 13.65 -27.51
C LYS A 321 6.54 12.60 -27.88
N ARG A 322 6.58 11.43 -27.22
CA ARG A 322 5.46 10.48 -27.18
C ARG A 322 4.43 11.02 -26.20
N ASN A 323 3.17 11.06 -26.61
CA ASN A 323 2.02 11.33 -25.73
C ASN A 323 2.02 10.28 -24.62
N GLN A 324 2.47 10.66 -23.42
CA GLN A 324 2.28 9.87 -22.21
C GLN A 324 0.84 10.06 -21.74
N ASP A 325 0.13 8.95 -21.54
CA ASP A 325 -1.20 8.98 -20.96
C ASP A 325 -1.18 9.64 -19.56
N PRO A 326 -2.12 10.55 -19.27
CA PRO A 326 -2.06 11.41 -18.09
C PRO A 326 -2.28 10.71 -16.74
N GLU A 327 -2.53 9.39 -16.67
CA GLU A 327 -3.26 8.78 -15.54
C GLU A 327 -2.52 7.71 -14.69
N TYR A 328 -1.24 7.92 -14.38
CA TYR A 328 -0.45 7.04 -13.51
C TYR A 328 -0.18 7.68 -12.14
N GLY A 329 -1.01 7.38 -11.14
CA GLY A 329 -0.89 7.92 -9.76
C GLY A 329 -0.10 7.01 -8.80
N VAL A 330 0.47 7.62 -7.76
CA VAL A 330 1.47 7.06 -6.81
C VAL A 330 0.94 5.94 -5.93
N CYS A 331 -0.37 5.89 -5.73
CA CYS A 331 -1.06 4.90 -4.91
C CYS A 331 -1.50 3.65 -5.71
N ARG A 332 -1.38 3.68 -7.05
CA ARG A 332 -1.67 2.51 -7.89
C ARG A 332 -0.51 1.50 -7.76
N GLY A 333 -0.84 0.22 -7.60
CA GLY A 333 0.15 -0.86 -7.40
C GLY A 333 0.67 -1.06 -5.97
N LEU A 334 0.37 -0.18 -5.02
CA LEU A 334 0.70 -0.38 -3.61
C LEU A 334 -0.39 -1.21 -2.91
N ASP A 335 0.04 -2.24 -2.17
CA ASP A 335 -0.85 -3.12 -1.41
C ASP A 335 -1.07 -2.60 0.02
N PHE A 336 -2.23 -2.00 0.25
CA PHE A 336 -2.65 -1.53 1.56
C PHE A 336 -3.43 -2.64 2.27
N GLN A 337 -2.94 -3.04 3.44
CA GLN A 337 -3.52 -4.14 4.20
C GLN A 337 -4.46 -3.63 5.30
N ASN A 338 -5.66 -4.19 5.33
CA ASN A 338 -6.67 -3.97 6.37
C ASN A 338 -7.14 -2.50 6.47
N VAL A 339 -7.24 -1.80 5.34
CA VAL A 339 -7.86 -0.47 5.30
C VAL A 339 -9.35 -0.61 5.56
N ALA A 340 -9.84 0.05 6.61
CA ALA A 340 -11.26 0.09 6.94
C ALA A 340 -11.94 1.27 6.23
N ASN A 341 -11.29 2.44 6.26
CA ASN A 341 -11.89 3.68 5.78
C ASN A 341 -11.03 4.32 4.69
N VAL A 342 -11.68 4.81 3.63
CA VAL A 342 -11.08 5.69 2.62
C VAL A 342 -11.77 7.05 2.72
N ILE A 343 -11.01 8.13 2.84
CA ILE A 343 -11.53 9.50 2.86
C ILE A 343 -10.99 10.24 1.64
N ASN A 344 -11.85 10.56 0.69
CA ASN A 344 -11.52 11.50 -0.37
C ASN A 344 -11.73 12.92 0.17
N LEU A 345 -10.70 13.48 0.78
CA LEU A 345 -10.74 14.86 1.26
C LEU A 345 -10.89 15.81 0.08
N ASP A 346 -10.16 15.55 -1.00
CA ASP A 346 -10.42 16.15 -2.30
C ASP A 346 -11.06 15.14 -3.24
N PHE A 347 -12.14 15.55 -3.91
CA PHE A 347 -12.81 14.67 -4.85
C PHE A 347 -11.90 14.40 -6.06
N PRO A 348 -11.80 13.13 -6.52
CA PRO A 348 -10.95 12.79 -7.66
C PRO A 348 -11.46 13.40 -8.97
N ALA A 349 -10.53 13.77 -9.85
CA ALA A 349 -10.84 14.39 -11.15
C ALA A 349 -11.40 13.40 -12.20
N THR A 350 -11.20 12.09 -12.01
CA THR A 350 -11.68 11.06 -12.94
C THR A 350 -12.43 9.95 -12.21
N VAL A 351 -13.35 9.30 -12.93
CA VAL A 351 -14.10 8.14 -12.41
C VAL A 351 -13.18 6.96 -12.10
N GLN A 352 -12.16 6.74 -12.92
CA GLN A 352 -11.19 5.67 -12.68
C GLN A 352 -10.36 5.95 -11.42
N ALA A 353 -9.92 7.19 -11.20
CA ALA A 353 -9.24 7.58 -9.96
C ALA A 353 -10.16 7.34 -8.74
N TYR A 354 -11.45 7.69 -8.84
CA TYR A 354 -12.43 7.39 -7.79
C TYR A 354 -12.48 5.89 -7.47
N GLN A 355 -12.71 5.03 -8.47
CA GLN A 355 -12.78 3.58 -8.32
C GLN A 355 -11.48 3.01 -7.70
N HIS A 356 -10.33 3.54 -8.11
CA HIS A 356 -9.03 3.09 -7.60
C HIS A 356 -8.77 3.48 -6.15
N ARG A 357 -9.26 4.64 -5.71
CA ARG A 357 -9.17 5.09 -4.31
C ARG A 357 -10.08 4.26 -3.42
N VAL A 358 -11.35 4.11 -3.78
CA VAL A 358 -12.30 3.35 -2.95
C VAL A 358 -11.99 1.85 -2.96
N GLY A 359 -11.40 1.31 -4.02
CA GLY A 359 -10.87 -0.05 -4.09
C GLY A 359 -9.65 -0.35 -3.19
N ARG A 360 -9.20 0.63 -2.39
CA ARG A 360 -8.18 0.41 -1.35
C ARG A 360 -8.77 -0.17 -0.06
N THR A 361 -10.08 -0.05 0.14
CA THR A 361 -10.82 -0.68 1.24
C THR A 361 -11.68 -1.84 0.72
N ALA A 362 -12.40 -2.52 1.61
CA ALA A 362 -13.29 -3.64 1.29
C ALA A 362 -12.65 -4.76 0.45
N ARG A 363 -11.39 -5.10 0.78
CA ARG A 363 -10.63 -6.18 0.13
C ARG A 363 -10.91 -7.53 0.80
N GLY A 364 -11.06 -8.58 -0.01
CA GLY A 364 -11.43 -9.92 0.47
C GLY A 364 -12.82 -9.93 1.11
N ASP A 365 -12.93 -10.51 2.30
CA ASP A 365 -14.20 -10.65 3.03
C ASP A 365 -14.50 -9.53 4.04
N ARG A 366 -13.72 -8.45 4.01
CA ARG A 366 -13.91 -7.32 4.94
C ARG A 366 -14.83 -6.26 4.35
N LYS A 367 -15.65 -5.67 5.22
CA LYS A 367 -16.43 -4.46 4.90
C LYS A 367 -15.52 -3.24 4.92
N GLY A 368 -15.90 -2.22 4.16
CA GLY A 368 -15.16 -0.97 4.06
C GLY A 368 -16.08 0.22 3.90
N THR A 369 -15.60 1.39 4.29
CA THR A 369 -16.33 2.65 4.14
C THR A 369 -15.50 3.62 3.31
N ALA A 370 -16.12 4.24 2.31
CA ALA A 370 -15.54 5.35 1.57
C ALA A 370 -16.35 6.62 1.82
N LEU A 371 -15.70 7.68 2.30
CA LEU A 371 -16.31 8.98 2.53
C LEU A 371 -15.71 10.00 1.56
N SER A 372 -16.55 10.65 0.76
CA SER A 372 -16.12 11.65 -0.21
C SER A 372 -16.65 13.03 0.13
N LEU A 373 -15.74 14.01 0.26
CA LEU A 373 -16.10 15.41 0.50
C LEU A 373 -16.08 16.17 -0.83
N VAL A 374 -17.23 16.69 -1.23
CA VAL A 374 -17.46 17.32 -2.53
C VAL A 374 -17.75 18.80 -2.33
N LYS A 375 -16.97 19.67 -2.98
CA LYS A 375 -17.30 21.10 -3.06
C LYS A 375 -18.35 21.34 -4.13
N ASP A 376 -19.08 22.46 -4.07
CA ASP A 376 -20.11 22.76 -5.06
C ASP A 376 -19.55 22.82 -6.49
N ARG A 377 -18.35 23.37 -6.66
CA ARG A 377 -17.63 23.40 -7.95
C ARG A 377 -17.25 22.01 -8.49
N GLU A 378 -17.19 20.99 -7.63
CA GLU A 378 -16.82 19.60 -7.96
C GLU A 378 -18.08 18.74 -8.26
N ALA A 379 -19.28 19.33 -8.25
CA ALA A 379 -20.54 18.60 -8.47
C ALA A 379 -20.57 17.83 -9.80
N HIS A 380 -20.02 18.42 -10.87
CA HIS A 380 -19.93 17.77 -12.19
C HIS A 380 -19.08 16.48 -12.16
N LEU A 381 -18.06 16.42 -11.31
CA LEU A 381 -17.23 15.23 -11.14
C LEU A 381 -18.00 14.12 -10.41
N LEU A 382 -18.77 14.51 -9.39
CA LEU A 382 -19.65 13.60 -8.67
C LEU A 382 -20.71 12.99 -9.60
N GLU A 383 -21.34 13.81 -10.45
CA GLU A 383 -22.29 13.35 -11.46
C GLU A 383 -21.66 12.37 -12.46
N ALA A 384 -20.42 12.64 -12.91
CA ALA A 384 -19.70 11.73 -13.79
C ALA A 384 -19.46 10.36 -13.15
N VAL A 385 -19.13 10.32 -11.84
CA VAL A 385 -18.99 9.06 -11.09
C VAL A 385 -20.35 8.37 -10.92
N GLN A 386 -21.39 9.12 -10.58
CA GLN A 386 -22.74 8.59 -10.34
C GLN A 386 -23.36 7.99 -11.61
N LYS A 387 -23.02 8.48 -12.80
CA LYS A 387 -23.46 7.91 -14.09
C LYS A 387 -22.86 6.53 -14.39
N VAL A 388 -21.67 6.24 -13.85
CA VAL A 388 -20.95 4.97 -14.09
C VAL A 388 -21.25 3.94 -13.00
N LEU A 389 -21.52 4.41 -11.78
CA LEU A 389 -21.89 3.53 -10.68
C LEU A 389 -23.38 3.16 -10.76
N PRO A 390 -23.77 1.97 -10.27
CA PRO A 390 -25.17 1.60 -10.12
C PRO A 390 -25.93 2.58 -9.22
N GLU A 391 -27.22 2.74 -9.49
CA GLU A 391 -28.10 3.60 -8.68
C GLU A 391 -28.07 3.20 -7.20
N GLY A 392 -28.03 4.20 -6.31
CA GLY A 392 -28.02 3.98 -4.86
C GLY A 392 -26.67 3.58 -4.24
N THR A 393 -25.62 3.42 -5.05
CA THR A 393 -24.26 3.12 -4.55
C THR A 393 -23.70 4.27 -3.70
N LEU A 394 -23.84 5.50 -4.18
CA LEU A 394 -23.42 6.71 -3.48
C LEU A 394 -24.56 7.23 -2.61
N LYS A 395 -24.39 7.15 -1.29
CA LYS A 395 -25.41 7.61 -0.33
C LYS A 395 -25.06 9.01 0.17
N PRO A 396 -25.99 9.98 0.13
CA PRO A 396 -25.77 11.25 0.80
C PRO A 396 -25.65 10.99 2.31
N TYR A 397 -24.62 11.53 2.92
CA TYR A 397 -24.46 11.49 4.38
C TYR A 397 -24.85 12.85 4.94
N LEU A 398 -26.03 12.90 5.56
CA LEU A 398 -26.54 14.12 6.18
C LEU A 398 -25.80 14.35 7.51
N PHE A 399 -24.75 15.15 7.44
CA PHE A 399 -24.04 15.60 8.63
C PHE A 399 -24.72 16.87 9.15
N ARG A 400 -25.08 16.90 10.44
CA ARG A 400 -25.61 18.10 11.10
C ARG A 400 -24.48 19.11 11.27
N MET A 401 -24.27 19.96 10.27
CA MET A 401 -23.16 20.92 10.28
C MET A 401 -23.23 21.89 11.48
N GLU A 402 -24.43 22.18 11.96
CA GLU A 402 -24.67 22.97 13.17
C GLU A 402 -23.98 22.38 14.41
N GLU A 403 -23.93 21.05 14.53
CA GLU A 403 -23.33 20.36 15.68
C GLU A 403 -21.79 20.41 15.66
N ILE A 404 -21.16 20.75 14.54
CA ILE A 404 -19.69 20.85 14.40
C ILE A 404 -19.16 22.28 14.33
N GLU A 405 -20.00 23.29 14.54
CA GLU A 405 -19.58 24.69 14.58
C GLU A 405 -18.40 24.92 15.57
N PRO A 406 -18.37 24.31 16.78
CA PRO A 406 -17.21 24.39 17.66
C PRO A 406 -15.91 23.85 17.05
N PHE A 407 -15.99 22.82 16.21
CA PHE A 407 -14.84 22.29 15.48
C PHE A 407 -14.40 23.23 14.36
N ARG A 408 -15.32 23.94 13.70
CA ARG A 408 -14.99 24.94 12.68
C ARG A 408 -14.10 26.06 13.25
N TYR A 409 -14.43 26.60 14.43
CA TYR A 409 -13.59 27.60 15.10
C TYR A 409 -12.21 27.07 15.48
N ARG A 410 -12.15 25.84 16.00
CA ARG A 410 -10.87 25.20 16.36
C ARG A 410 -10.01 24.90 15.14
N SER A 411 -10.62 24.51 14.02
CA SER A 411 -9.92 24.32 12.76
C SER A 411 -9.25 25.62 12.32
N LYS A 412 -9.96 26.75 12.41
CA LYS A 412 -9.38 28.08 12.11
C LYS A 412 -8.19 28.42 13.01
N ASP A 413 -8.25 28.10 14.30
CA ASP A 413 -7.13 28.32 15.22
C ASP A 413 -5.93 27.41 14.92
N ALA A 414 -6.19 26.14 14.56
CA ALA A 414 -5.15 25.20 14.12
C ALA A 414 -4.42 25.69 12.87
N PHE A 415 -5.16 26.25 11.90
CA PHE A 415 -4.58 26.77 10.66
C PHE A 415 -3.59 27.91 10.87
N ARG A 416 -3.66 28.65 11.99
CA ARG A 416 -2.64 29.67 12.33
C ARG A 416 -1.25 29.07 12.49
N ALA A 417 -1.15 27.79 12.86
CA ALA A 417 0.12 27.06 12.94
C ALA A 417 0.54 26.41 11.61
N VAL A 418 -0.40 26.22 10.67
CA VAL A 418 -0.18 25.52 9.39
C VAL A 418 0.04 26.55 8.27
N THR A 419 1.20 27.22 8.30
CA THR A 419 1.58 28.19 7.28
C THR A 419 2.27 27.53 6.09
N ARG A 420 2.33 28.22 4.94
CA ARG A 420 3.10 27.75 3.76
C ARG A 420 4.58 27.49 4.10
N ILE A 421 5.14 28.28 5.02
CA ILE A 421 6.52 28.12 5.50
C ILE A 421 6.64 26.81 6.30
N ALA A 422 5.73 26.57 7.24
CA ALA A 422 5.70 25.33 8.03
C ALA A 422 5.55 24.08 7.14
N VAL A 423 4.70 24.15 6.12
CA VAL A 423 4.53 23.07 5.13
C VAL A 423 5.82 22.80 4.38
N ARG A 424 6.47 23.85 3.86
CA ARG A 424 7.75 23.74 3.14
C ARG A 424 8.85 23.15 4.03
N GLU A 425 8.95 23.60 5.28
CA GLU A 425 9.94 23.08 6.22
C GLU A 425 9.68 21.62 6.60
N ALA A 426 8.43 21.24 6.82
CA ALA A 426 8.06 19.85 7.10
C ALA A 426 8.43 18.92 5.94
N ARG A 427 8.17 19.36 4.70
CA ARG A 427 8.54 18.64 3.49
C ARG A 427 10.05 18.51 3.32
N LEU A 428 10.79 19.60 3.49
CA LEU A 428 12.26 19.60 3.43
C LEU A 428 12.87 18.69 4.50
N LYS A 429 12.33 18.71 5.72
CA LYS A 429 12.78 17.85 6.82
C LYS A 429 12.62 16.36 6.49
N GLU A 430 11.53 15.97 5.84
CA GLU A 430 11.30 14.58 5.44
C GLU A 430 12.28 14.15 4.35
N ILE A 431 12.45 14.95 3.29
CA ILE A 431 13.43 14.71 2.22
C ILE A 431 14.85 14.59 2.79
N LYS A 432 15.21 15.50 3.70
CA LYS A 432 16.52 15.54 4.34
C LYS A 432 16.80 14.31 5.21
N THR A 433 15.80 13.88 5.99
CA THR A 433 15.90 12.65 6.78
C THR A 433 16.13 11.46 5.87
N GLU A 434 15.42 11.43 4.73
CA GLU A 434 15.58 10.38 3.72
C GLU A 434 16.95 10.41 3.03
N MET A 435 17.47 11.59 2.67
CA MET A 435 18.81 11.72 2.11
C MET A 435 19.88 11.17 3.05
N LEU A 436 19.74 11.43 4.36
CA LEU A 436 20.67 10.93 5.38
C LEU A 436 20.57 9.42 5.59
N SER A 437 19.40 8.80 5.38
CA SER A 437 19.20 7.35 5.47
C SER A 437 19.51 6.59 4.17
N SER A 438 19.66 7.30 3.05
CA SER A 438 19.89 6.68 1.74
C SER A 438 21.25 5.99 1.66
N GLN A 439 21.24 4.67 1.42
CA GLN A 439 22.45 3.87 1.19
C GLN A 439 23.25 4.33 -0.04
N LYS A 440 22.57 4.86 -1.07
CA LYS A 440 23.25 5.36 -2.29
C LYS A 440 24.07 6.62 -2.03
N LEU A 441 23.65 7.43 -1.07
CA LEU A 441 24.34 8.68 -0.70
C LEU A 441 25.35 8.46 0.43
N GLN A 442 25.39 7.27 1.04
CA GLN A 442 26.36 6.97 2.11
C GLN A 442 27.80 7.11 1.60
N SER A 443 28.13 6.53 0.45
CA SER A 443 29.47 6.67 -0.16
C SER A 443 29.81 8.12 -0.49
N PHE A 444 28.86 8.88 -1.04
CA PHE A 444 29.04 10.31 -1.31
C PHE A 444 29.31 11.11 -0.03
N PHE A 445 28.63 10.81 1.07
CA PHE A 445 28.83 11.45 2.37
C PHE A 445 30.08 10.98 3.12
N GLU A 446 30.59 9.79 2.81
CA GLU A 446 31.89 9.30 3.27
C GLU A 446 33.03 10.06 2.58
N GLU A 447 32.91 10.32 1.27
CA GLU A 447 33.85 11.13 0.51
C GLU A 447 33.72 12.64 0.82
N ASN A 448 32.52 13.10 1.17
CA ASN A 448 32.21 14.50 1.45
C ASN A 448 31.62 14.70 2.87
N PRO A 449 32.44 14.55 3.93
CA PRO A 449 31.96 14.64 5.31
C PRO A 449 31.39 16.02 5.67
N ARG A 450 31.87 17.09 5.00
CA ARG A 450 31.35 18.46 5.17
C ARG A 450 29.90 18.60 4.73
N GLU A 451 29.51 17.99 3.60
CA GLU A 451 28.13 18.00 3.10
C GLU A 451 27.17 17.30 4.07
N ARG A 452 27.60 16.16 4.62
CA ARG A 452 26.85 15.43 5.66
C ARG A 452 26.65 16.28 6.91
N GLN A 453 27.68 17.02 7.30
CA GLN A 453 27.65 17.91 8.46
C GLN A 453 26.73 19.12 8.21
N LEU A 454 26.83 19.76 7.04
CA LEU A 454 25.95 20.85 6.62
C LEU A 454 24.48 20.44 6.65
N LEU A 455 24.16 19.26 6.08
CA LEU A 455 22.84 18.68 6.18
C LEU A 455 22.45 18.48 7.66
N ARG A 456 23.26 17.85 8.50
CA ARG A 456 22.87 17.63 9.92
C ARG A 456 22.65 18.91 10.73
N HIS A 457 23.41 19.98 10.46
CA HIS A 457 23.39 21.20 11.26
C HIS A 457 22.48 22.30 10.72
N ASP A 458 21.96 22.16 9.50
CA ASP A 458 20.93 23.04 8.97
C ASP A 458 19.64 22.88 9.81
N LYS A 459 19.45 23.83 10.74
CA LYS A 459 18.35 23.87 11.71
C LYS A 459 17.09 24.37 11.00
N ALA A 460 15.95 23.72 11.26
CA ALA A 460 14.66 24.25 10.85
C ALA A 460 14.50 25.67 11.42
N LEU A 461 14.27 26.64 10.53
CA LEU A 461 14.18 28.05 10.89
C LEU A 461 12.87 28.34 11.65
N HIS A 462 11.81 27.56 11.42
CA HIS A 462 10.54 27.66 12.12
C HIS A 462 10.12 26.36 12.81
N ILE A 463 10.21 26.34 14.14
CA ILE A 463 9.61 25.28 14.95
C ILE A 463 8.09 25.44 14.90
N ILE A 464 7.38 24.43 14.38
CA ILE A 464 5.92 24.39 14.37
C ILE A 464 5.41 24.62 15.80
N LYS A 465 4.69 25.72 16.02
CA LYS A 465 4.14 26.07 17.33
C LYS A 465 2.92 25.19 17.60
N HIS A 466 3.12 24.08 18.29
CA HIS A 466 2.03 23.23 18.73
C HIS A 466 1.18 23.94 19.78
N GLN A 467 -0.13 23.95 19.56
CA GLN A 467 -1.11 24.52 20.48
C GLN A 467 -1.63 23.43 21.43
N PRO A 468 -1.16 23.36 22.69
CA PRO A 468 -1.48 22.25 23.58
C PRO A 468 -2.98 22.14 23.90
N HIS A 469 -3.70 23.27 23.91
CA HIS A 469 -5.15 23.31 24.16
C HIS A 469 -5.96 22.61 23.06
N LEU A 470 -5.46 22.55 21.82
CA LEU A 470 -6.15 21.89 20.72
C LEU A 470 -6.09 20.35 20.81
N LYS A 471 -5.21 19.78 21.63
CA LYS A 471 -5.10 18.33 21.79
C LYS A 471 -6.29 17.72 22.55
N HIS A 472 -6.77 18.41 23.57
CA HIS A 472 -7.91 17.95 24.37
C HIS A 472 -9.22 18.37 23.71
N CYS A 473 -10.27 17.54 23.80
CA CYS A 473 -11.62 17.92 23.37
C CYS A 473 -12.50 18.01 24.61
N PRO A 474 -12.77 19.23 25.11
CA PRO A 474 -13.66 19.45 26.24
C PRO A 474 -15.09 18.93 25.98
N ASP A 475 -15.79 18.53 27.04
CA ASP A 475 -17.13 17.92 26.96
C ASP A 475 -18.18 18.83 26.30
N TYR A 476 -18.08 20.15 26.49
CA TYR A 476 -19.00 21.13 25.90
C TYR A 476 -18.86 21.27 24.38
N ILE A 477 -17.77 20.76 23.78
CA ILE A 477 -17.56 20.73 22.32
C ILE A 477 -18.21 19.50 21.70
N ILE A 478 -18.42 18.45 22.48
CA ILE A 478 -19.01 17.21 22.02
C ILE A 478 -20.52 17.44 21.86
N PRO A 479 -21.10 17.15 20.67
CA PRO A 479 -22.53 17.25 20.48
C PRO A 479 -23.32 16.47 21.54
N PRO A 480 -24.42 17.01 22.09
CA PRO A 480 -25.21 16.33 23.13
C PRO A 480 -25.69 14.93 22.72
N THR A 481 -25.93 14.75 21.42
CA THR A 481 -26.29 13.49 20.76
C THR A 481 -25.22 12.42 20.91
N LEU A 482 -23.94 12.79 20.95
CA LEU A 482 -22.79 11.89 20.99
C LEU A 482 -22.19 11.72 22.40
N GLN A 483 -22.46 12.64 23.33
CA GLN A 483 -21.96 12.58 24.71
C GLN A 483 -22.34 11.26 25.42
N ARG A 484 -23.56 10.77 25.23
CA ARG A 484 -24.04 9.50 25.83
C ARG A 484 -23.34 8.26 25.26
N SER A 485 -22.96 8.28 23.99
CA SER A 485 -22.28 7.17 23.32
C SER A 485 -20.81 7.08 23.72
N LEU A 486 -20.13 8.23 23.83
CA LEU A 486 -18.72 8.32 24.20
C LEU A 486 -18.46 8.01 25.69
N GLN A 487 -19.41 8.33 26.57
CA GLN A 487 -19.31 8.00 28.01
C GLN A 487 -19.41 6.50 28.30
N LYS A 488 -20.12 5.73 27.46
CA LYS A 488 -20.23 4.26 27.61
C LYS A 488 -18.93 3.53 27.27
N GLU A 489 -18.13 4.04 26.32
CA GLU A 489 -16.82 3.46 25.98
C GLU A 489 -15.73 3.79 27.01
N GLY A 490 -15.88 4.85 27.80
CA GLY A 490 -14.94 5.21 28.87
C GLY A 490 -15.04 4.34 30.13
N ALA A 491 -16.06 3.48 30.23
CA ALA A 491 -16.36 2.69 31.43
C ALA A 491 -15.75 1.27 31.45
N THR A 492 -14.97 0.87 30.44
CA THR A 492 -14.18 -0.38 30.48
C THR A 492 -12.81 -0.14 31.13
N LYS A 493 -12.84 -0.14 32.47
CA LYS A 493 -11.77 -0.45 33.45
C LYS A 493 -10.31 -0.23 33.02
N ALA A 494 -9.76 0.94 33.37
CA ALA A 494 -8.36 1.02 33.80
C ALA A 494 -8.25 0.49 35.25
N PRO A 495 -7.21 -0.26 35.64
CA PRO A 495 -7.05 -0.71 37.03
C PRO A 495 -6.82 0.51 37.92
N GLN A 496 -7.71 0.69 38.90
CA GLN A 496 -7.60 1.76 39.91
C GLN A 496 -6.30 1.58 40.70
N GLN A 497 -5.37 2.52 40.56
CA GLN A 497 -4.31 2.69 41.56
C GLN A 497 -4.94 3.25 42.84
N PRO A 498 -4.59 2.72 44.02
CA PRO A 498 -5.21 3.18 45.26
C PRO A 498 -4.82 4.64 45.53
N ALA A 499 -5.83 5.46 45.81
CA ALA A 499 -5.68 6.87 46.11
C ALA A 499 -4.76 7.07 47.34
N LYS A 500 -3.66 7.81 47.18
CA LYS A 500 -2.82 8.24 48.30
C LYS A 500 -3.58 9.30 49.11
N ARG A 501 -3.90 8.99 50.37
CA ARG A 501 -4.42 9.95 51.35
C ARG A 501 -3.40 11.08 51.58
N PRO A 502 -3.82 12.34 51.78
CA PRO A 502 -2.90 13.43 52.04
C PRO A 502 -2.31 13.30 53.46
N MET A 503 -0.99 13.32 53.58
CA MET A 503 -0.30 13.32 54.88
C MET A 503 -0.41 14.69 55.56
N THR A 504 -0.75 14.67 56.85
CA THR A 504 -0.78 15.83 57.74
C THR A 504 0.62 16.38 58.04
N ARG A 505 0.65 17.65 58.44
CA ARG A 505 1.80 18.56 58.45
C ARG A 505 2.87 18.25 59.52
N GLU A 506 2.75 17.15 60.26
CA GLU A 506 3.64 16.80 61.39
C GLU A 506 4.75 15.78 61.05
N ALA A 507 4.76 15.19 59.85
CA ALA A 507 5.79 14.23 59.45
C ALA A 507 7.06 14.88 58.83
N LYS A 508 7.16 16.21 58.76
CA LYS A 508 8.25 16.92 58.06
C LYS A 508 9.55 17.11 58.85
N ASN A 509 9.60 16.80 60.15
CA ASN A 509 10.75 17.15 61.01
C ASN A 509 11.57 15.99 61.60
N ARG A 510 11.47 14.77 61.06
CA ARG A 510 12.36 13.65 61.46
C ARG A 510 13.06 13.03 60.26
N LYS A 511 14.11 13.69 59.76
CA LYS A 511 15.22 13.04 59.01
C LYS A 511 16.40 14.01 58.79
N TYR A 512 16.95 14.54 59.88
CA TYR A 512 18.37 14.93 59.91
C TYR A 512 19.17 13.69 60.32
N GLY A 513 20.01 13.18 59.41
CA GLY A 513 20.85 12.00 59.65
C GLY A 513 21.72 11.65 58.43
N LYS A 514 22.93 12.22 58.42
CA LYS A 514 24.16 11.88 57.67
C LYS A 514 24.08 10.93 56.45
N LYS A 515 24.45 11.45 55.27
CA LYS A 515 24.91 10.66 54.09
C LYS A 515 26.45 10.53 54.11
N PRO A 516 27.04 9.36 53.76
CA PRO A 516 28.45 9.30 53.37
C PRO A 516 28.62 9.60 51.86
N ARG A 517 29.73 10.27 51.53
CA ARG A 517 30.16 10.63 50.17
C ARG A 517 30.62 9.38 49.39
N ARG A 518 30.34 9.33 48.08
CA ARG A 518 31.11 8.50 47.14
C ARG A 518 31.18 9.16 45.74
N ASN A 519 32.37 9.74 45.53
CA ASN A 519 33.20 9.99 44.36
C ASN A 519 32.61 10.15 42.95
N ASP A 520 33.00 11.30 42.38
CA ASP A 520 32.87 11.77 41.01
C ASP A 520 33.95 11.11 40.12
N PRO A 521 33.60 10.45 38.99
CA PRO A 521 34.53 9.64 38.20
C PRO A 521 35.32 10.39 37.11
N LEU A 522 35.45 11.72 37.17
CA LEU A 522 36.17 12.50 36.13
C LEU A 522 37.40 13.28 36.61
N GLN A 523 38.02 12.88 37.73
CA GLN A 523 39.32 13.40 38.14
C GLN A 523 40.36 12.29 38.33
N THR A 524 40.91 11.78 37.24
CA THR A 524 42.29 11.30 37.14
C THR A 524 42.68 11.16 35.68
N PHE A 525 43.22 12.23 35.08
CA PHE A 525 44.22 12.14 34.01
C PHE A 525 45.08 13.40 34.09
N ASN A 526 46.29 13.26 34.64
CA ASN A 526 47.40 14.19 34.47
C ASN A 526 48.36 13.61 33.42
N CYS A 527 48.81 14.45 32.49
CA CYS A 527 50.09 14.32 31.80
C CYS A 527 50.81 15.67 31.99
N ASP A 528 52.00 15.57 32.61
CA ASP A 528 53.07 16.55 32.85
C ASP A 528 52.77 17.87 33.56
#